data_AF-A0A835H4K3-F1
#
_entry.id   AF-A0A835H4K3-F1
#
_cell.length_a   1.000
_cell.length_b   1.000
_cell.length_c   1.000
_cell.angle_alpha   90.00
_cell.angle_beta   90.00
_cell.angle_gamma   90.00
#
_symmetry.space_group_name_H-M   'P 1'
#
loop_
_entity.id
_entity.type
_entity.pdbx_description
1 polymer ?
#
loop_
_entity_poly.entity_id
_entity_poly.type
_entity_poly.pdbx_seq_one_letter_code
_entity_poly.pdbx_strand_id
1 'polypeptide(L)'
;MMQEGEVKPNEASLVSVLTACANMGKIDRGKWKHSYVEENKRIELDVILSASVVTMYAKCGAMDLAREVFDEMWERSVVSWNSVIMGYGSHEYGAKALEMFLEMEKSGETPNGATFVCVLSACTHAGMVLEGWWYFDLMKGVYKIEPKVEHYGCIDWVVLD
;
A
#
# COMPACT_ATOMS: atom_id res chain seq x y z
N MET A 1 -10.01 -14.54 -39.13
CA MET A 1 -8.56 -14.47 -38.86
C MET A 1 -8.27 -13.09 -38.29
N MET A 2 -8.22 -12.98 -36.96
CA MET A 2 -7.72 -11.78 -36.31
C MET A 2 -6.21 -11.80 -36.44
N GLN A 3 -5.62 -10.73 -36.97
CA GLN A 3 -4.18 -10.54 -36.90
C GLN A 3 -3.81 -10.39 -35.42
N GLU A 4 -3.17 -11.40 -34.85
CA GLU A 4 -2.41 -11.26 -33.60
C GLU A 4 -1.20 -10.38 -33.92
N GLY A 5 -1.43 -9.06 -33.94
CA GLY A 5 -0.34 -8.12 -33.74
C GLY A 5 0.17 -8.36 -32.33
N GLU A 6 1.48 -8.58 -32.17
CA GLU A 6 2.13 -8.55 -30.86
C GLU A 6 1.93 -7.15 -30.26
N VAL A 7 0.81 -6.95 -29.57
CA VAL A 7 0.57 -5.75 -28.77
C VAL A 7 1.42 -5.92 -27.53
N LYS A 8 2.62 -5.34 -27.57
CA LYS A 8 3.52 -5.32 -26.43
C LYS A 8 2.87 -4.51 -25.30
N PRO A 9 2.82 -5.06 -24.07
CA PRO A 9 2.23 -4.34 -22.94
C PRO A 9 2.97 -3.02 -22.70
N ASN A 10 2.19 -1.95 -22.51
CA ASN A 10 2.69 -0.68 -21.99
C ASN A 10 2.44 -0.60 -20.47
N GLU A 11 2.95 0.44 -19.82
CA GLU A 11 2.81 0.67 -18.38
C GLU A 11 1.36 0.56 -17.90
N ALA A 12 0.42 1.25 -18.58
CA ALA A 12 -1.00 1.20 -18.25
C ALA A 12 -1.59 -0.22 -18.33
N SER A 13 -1.16 -1.03 -19.31
CA SER A 13 -1.56 -2.44 -19.42
C SER A 13 -1.06 -3.23 -18.21
N LEU A 14 0.19 -3.01 -17.78
CA LEU A 14 0.78 -3.67 -16.61
C LEU A 14 0.07 -3.28 -15.32
N VAL A 15 -0.20 -1.99 -15.10
CA VAL A 15 -0.98 -1.50 -13.94
C VAL A 15 -2.36 -2.15 -13.88
N SER A 16 -3.03 -2.31 -15.03
CA SER A 16 -4.35 -2.96 -15.09
C SER A 16 -4.29 -4.44 -14.68
N VAL A 17 -3.26 -5.17 -15.14
CA VAL A 17 -3.05 -6.58 -14.79
C VAL A 17 -2.69 -6.73 -13.32
N LEU A 18 -1.81 -5.86 -12.80
CA LEU A 18 -1.46 -5.80 -11.38
C LEU A 18 -2.68 -5.58 -10.50
N THR A 19 -3.53 -4.62 -10.87
CA THR A 19 -4.78 -4.32 -10.16
C THR A 19 -5.71 -5.53 -10.15
N ALA A 20 -5.86 -6.21 -11.29
CA ALA A 20 -6.66 -7.43 -11.38
C ALA A 20 -6.09 -8.55 -10.50
N CYS A 21 -4.77 -8.74 -10.48
CA CYS A 21 -4.11 -9.74 -9.63
C CYS A 21 -4.28 -9.42 -8.14
N ALA A 22 -4.14 -8.15 -7.76
CA ALA A 22 -4.33 -7.68 -6.40
C ALA A 22 -5.75 -7.96 -5.91
N ASN A 23 -6.77 -7.75 -6.76
CA ASN A 23 -8.17 -8.03 -6.43
C ASN A 23 -8.49 -9.53 -6.40
N MET A 24 -7.71 -10.37 -7.10
CA MET A 24 -7.88 -11.82 -7.12
C MET A 24 -7.05 -12.56 -6.06
N GLY A 25 -6.15 -11.88 -5.34
CA GLY A 25 -5.26 -12.50 -4.34
C GLY A 25 -4.27 -13.53 -4.91
N LYS A 26 -3.99 -13.47 -6.22
CA LYS A 26 -3.15 -14.48 -6.91
C LYS A 26 -1.70 -14.02 -7.04
N ILE A 27 -0.85 -14.46 -6.11
CA ILE A 27 0.60 -14.17 -6.07
C ILE A 27 1.34 -14.75 -7.28
N ASP A 28 0.88 -15.88 -7.83
CA ASP A 28 1.61 -16.65 -8.85
C ASP A 28 1.87 -15.87 -10.16
N ARG A 29 1.10 -14.80 -10.42
CA ARG A 29 1.29 -13.89 -11.57
C ARG A 29 2.03 -12.59 -11.21
N GLY A 30 2.23 -12.34 -9.91
CA GLY A 30 2.88 -11.15 -9.36
C GLY A 30 4.40 -11.18 -9.42
N LYS A 31 5.01 -12.38 -9.47
CA LYS A 31 6.46 -12.60 -9.59
C LYS A 31 7.10 -12.07 -10.89
N TRP A 32 6.32 -11.43 -11.75
CA TRP A 32 6.78 -10.84 -13.00
C TRP A 32 7.85 -9.76 -12.78
N LYS A 33 7.99 -9.12 -11.61
CA LYS A 33 8.99 -8.07 -11.41
C LYS A 33 10.41 -8.56 -11.73
N HIS A 34 10.81 -9.75 -11.27
CA HIS A 34 12.14 -10.29 -11.62
C HIS A 34 12.20 -10.74 -13.08
N SER A 35 11.31 -11.65 -13.50
CA SER A 35 11.38 -12.19 -14.87
C SER A 35 11.16 -11.12 -15.94
N TYR A 36 10.16 -10.26 -15.81
CA TYR A 36 9.78 -9.34 -16.88
C TYR A 36 10.64 -8.08 -16.98
N VAL A 37 11.16 -7.54 -15.86
CA VAL A 37 12.08 -6.39 -15.89
C VAL A 37 13.47 -6.84 -16.33
N GLU A 38 13.93 -8.02 -15.93
CA GLU A 38 15.20 -8.59 -16.41
C GLU A 38 15.12 -9.09 -17.87
N GLU A 39 14.02 -9.72 -18.27
CA GLU A 39 13.82 -10.22 -19.64
C GLU A 39 13.47 -9.11 -20.63
N ASN A 40 12.80 -8.02 -20.19
CA ASN A 40 12.48 -6.86 -21.02
C ASN A 40 13.17 -5.59 -20.50
N LYS A 41 14.45 -5.41 -20.87
CA LYS A 41 15.33 -4.24 -20.63
C LYS A 41 14.82 -2.88 -21.16
N ARG A 42 13.52 -2.68 -21.34
CA ARG A 42 12.90 -1.51 -22.00
C ARG A 42 11.83 -0.80 -21.17
N ILE A 43 11.40 -1.37 -20.05
CA ILE A 43 10.42 -0.72 -19.16
C ILE A 43 11.13 -0.42 -17.85
N GLU A 44 11.52 0.84 -17.68
CA GLU A 44 11.93 1.33 -16.38
C GLU A 44 10.71 1.38 -15.47
N LEU A 45 10.85 0.85 -14.26
CA LEU A 45 9.82 0.99 -13.24
C LEU A 45 9.83 2.45 -12.78
N ASP A 46 8.89 3.23 -13.28
CA ASP A 46 8.64 4.56 -12.74
C ASP A 46 7.94 4.47 -11.37
N VAL A 47 7.70 5.62 -10.75
CA VAL A 47 7.10 5.68 -9.40
C VAL A 47 5.69 5.07 -9.39
N ILE A 48 4.93 5.22 -10.48
CA ILE A 48 3.54 4.76 -10.57
C ILE A 48 3.49 3.23 -10.70
N LEU A 49 4.29 2.67 -11.61
CA LEU A 49 4.37 1.23 -11.82
C LEU A 49 4.95 0.53 -10.58
N SER A 50 5.99 1.10 -9.97
CA SER A 50 6.56 0.58 -8.72
C SER A 50 5.53 0.56 -7.59
N ALA A 51 4.81 1.66 -7.38
CA ALA A 51 3.74 1.73 -6.38
C ALA A 51 2.62 0.70 -6.66
N SER A 52 2.29 0.45 -7.92
CA SER A 52 1.31 -0.55 -8.33
C SER A 52 1.78 -1.98 -8.01
N VAL A 53 3.08 -2.27 -8.18
CA VAL A 53 3.67 -3.56 -7.81
C VAL A 53 3.64 -3.78 -6.30
N VAL A 54 4.06 -2.76 -5.52
CA VAL A 54 4.01 -2.79 -4.05
C VAL A 54 2.57 -3.07 -3.58
N THR A 55 1.60 -2.35 -4.14
CA THR A 55 0.17 -2.51 -3.83
C THR A 55 -0.33 -3.92 -4.10
N MET A 56 0.07 -4.50 -5.23
CA MET A 56 -0.34 -5.85 -5.61
C MET A 56 0.24 -6.89 -4.64
N TYR A 57 1.53 -6.82 -4.31
CA TYR A 57 2.13 -7.76 -3.36
C TYR A 57 1.54 -7.62 -1.95
N ALA A 58 1.35 -6.38 -1.47
CA ALA A 58 0.76 -6.12 -0.16
C ALA A 58 -0.66 -6.67 -0.05
N LYS A 59 -1.52 -6.45 -1.06
CA LYS A 59 -2.89 -7.01 -1.10
C LYS A 59 -2.92 -8.53 -1.19
N CYS A 60 -1.90 -9.14 -1.78
CA CYS A 60 -1.78 -10.59 -1.81
C CYS A 60 -1.14 -11.18 -0.53
N GLY A 61 -0.77 -10.36 0.45
CA GLY A 61 -0.08 -10.80 1.68
C GLY A 61 1.39 -11.19 1.49
N ALA A 62 1.96 -10.97 0.30
CA ALA A 62 3.37 -11.20 0.02
C ALA A 62 4.23 -10.02 0.50
N MET A 63 4.17 -9.73 1.81
CA MET A 63 4.77 -8.52 2.38
C MET A 63 6.28 -8.44 2.21
N ASP A 64 6.99 -9.57 2.20
CA ASP A 64 8.44 -9.58 1.96
C ASP A 64 8.78 -9.04 0.56
N LEU A 65 8.03 -9.47 -0.45
CA LEU A 65 8.18 -8.98 -1.83
C LEU A 65 7.73 -7.52 -1.95
N ALA A 66 6.63 -7.14 -1.29
CA ALA A 66 6.18 -5.76 -1.27
C ALA A 66 7.25 -4.83 -0.70
N ARG A 67 7.90 -5.25 0.40
CA ARG A 67 8.97 -4.50 1.07
C ARG A 67 10.22 -4.40 0.19
N GLU A 68 10.64 -5.49 -0.46
CA GLU A 68 11.78 -5.48 -1.38
C GLU A 68 11.59 -4.45 -2.50
N VAL A 69 10.41 -4.43 -3.16
CA VAL A 69 10.13 -3.42 -4.19
C VAL A 69 10.13 -2.01 -3.60
N PHE A 70 9.50 -1.83 -2.44
CA PHE A 70 9.40 -0.53 -1.78
C PHE A 70 10.77 0.04 -1.36
N ASP A 71 11.71 -0.81 -0.94
CA ASP A 71 13.06 -0.41 -0.54
C ASP A 71 13.92 0.00 -1.74
N GLU A 72 13.70 -0.60 -2.91
CA GLU A 72 14.38 -0.25 -4.16
C GLU A 72 13.87 1.04 -4.82
N MET A 73 12.69 1.54 -4.42
CA MET A 73 12.14 2.78 -4.95
C MET A 73 12.98 3.98 -4.54
N TRP A 74 13.52 4.71 -5.53
CA TRP A 74 14.26 5.94 -5.31
C TRP A 74 13.35 7.08 -4.80
N GLU A 75 12.13 7.15 -5.33
CA GLU A 75 11.06 8.05 -4.93
C GLU A 75 9.83 7.22 -4.54
N ARG A 76 9.26 7.52 -3.36
CA ARG A 76 8.13 6.81 -2.79
C ARG A 76 6.93 7.75 -2.73
N SER A 77 5.88 7.42 -3.46
CA SER A 77 4.63 8.16 -3.40
C SER A 77 3.81 7.81 -2.16
N VAL A 78 2.89 8.70 -1.75
CA VAL A 78 1.89 8.41 -0.70
C VAL A 78 1.15 7.09 -0.95
N VAL A 79 0.90 6.73 -2.22
CA VAL A 79 0.26 5.45 -2.58
C VAL A 79 1.13 4.27 -2.16
N SER A 80 2.44 4.30 -2.47
CA SER A 80 3.36 3.23 -2.09
C SER A 80 3.49 3.08 -0.56
N TRP A 81 3.52 4.19 0.18
CA TRP A 81 3.50 4.21 1.65
C TRP A 81 2.21 3.60 2.21
N ASN A 82 1.06 4.07 1.73
CA ASN A 82 -0.24 3.57 2.19
C ASN A 82 -0.38 2.07 1.92
N SER A 83 0.16 1.57 0.81
CA SER A 83 0.14 0.14 0.48
C SER A 83 0.92 -0.72 1.48
N VAL A 84 2.11 -0.30 1.92
CA VAL A 84 2.88 -1.05 2.93
C VAL A 84 2.29 -0.90 4.33
N ILE A 85 1.78 0.28 4.70
CA ILE A 85 1.11 0.50 6.00
C ILE A 85 -0.13 -0.39 6.10
N MET A 86 -1.01 -0.35 5.09
CA MET A 86 -2.21 -1.19 5.04
C MET A 86 -1.83 -2.67 5.01
N GLY A 87 -0.84 -3.05 4.20
CA GLY A 87 -0.36 -4.41 4.09
C GLY A 87 0.07 -5.00 5.44
N TYR A 88 0.86 -4.27 6.23
CA TYR A 88 1.22 -4.70 7.58
C TYR A 88 0.02 -4.71 8.53
N GLY A 89 -0.86 -3.71 8.44
CA GLY A 89 -2.06 -3.61 9.28
C GLY A 89 -3.04 -4.76 9.10
N SER A 90 -3.28 -5.21 7.86
CA SER A 90 -4.21 -6.32 7.56
C SER A 90 -3.71 -7.70 7.96
N HIS A 91 -2.43 -7.85 8.31
CA HIS A 91 -1.82 -9.12 8.69
C HIS A 91 -1.37 -9.14 10.16
N GLU A 92 -2.08 -8.40 11.03
CA GLU A 92 -1.85 -8.32 12.49
C GLU A 92 -0.48 -7.75 12.90
N TYR A 93 0.27 -7.16 11.96
CA TYR A 93 1.54 -6.49 12.25
C TYR A 93 1.33 -5.00 12.53
N GLY A 94 0.42 -4.68 13.46
CA GLY A 94 0.06 -3.29 13.81
C GLY A 94 1.29 -2.43 14.14
N ALA A 95 2.22 -2.95 14.94
CA ALA A 95 3.46 -2.23 15.28
C ALA A 95 4.31 -1.89 14.04
N LYS A 96 4.43 -2.81 13.08
CA LYS A 96 5.16 -2.54 11.82
C LYS A 96 4.42 -1.52 10.96
N ALA A 97 3.09 -1.53 10.93
CA ALA A 97 2.33 -0.52 10.21
C ALA A 97 2.58 0.89 10.77
N LEU A 98 2.65 1.03 12.11
CA LEU A 98 3.00 2.30 12.76
C LEU A 98 4.46 2.69 12.50
N GLU A 99 5.39 1.74 12.49
CA GLU A 99 6.79 1.98 12.11
C GLU A 99 6.87 2.56 10.68
N MET A 100 6.15 1.96 9.72
CA MET A 100 6.10 2.48 8.35
C MET A 100 5.51 3.91 8.28
N PHE A 101 4.50 4.22 9.09
CA PHE A 101 3.97 5.59 9.18
C PHE A 101 5.03 6.58 9.69
N LEU A 102 5.77 6.21 10.74
CA LEU A 102 6.84 7.06 11.27
C LEU A 102 7.99 7.22 10.28
N GLU A 103 8.30 6.19 9.49
CA GLU A 103 9.27 6.29 8.39
C GLU A 103 8.80 7.25 7.29
N MET A 104 7.50 7.23 6.94
CA MET A 104 6.89 8.18 5.99
C MET A 104 7.04 9.63 6.45
N GLU A 105 6.77 9.91 7.72
CA GLU A 105 6.95 11.25 8.30
C GLU A 105 8.41 11.68 8.23
N LYS A 106 9.35 10.78 8.58
CA LYS A 106 10.79 11.06 8.52
C LYS A 106 11.30 11.27 7.10
N SER A 107 10.68 10.65 6.09
CA SER A 107 11.03 10.89 4.69
C SER A 107 10.50 12.22 4.15
N GLY A 108 9.73 12.97 4.95
CA GLY A 108 9.14 14.25 4.56
C GLY A 108 7.89 14.10 3.67
N GLU A 109 7.38 12.89 3.50
CA GLU A 109 6.15 12.66 2.75
C GLU A 109 4.96 12.99 3.66
N THR A 110 3.93 13.67 3.13
CA THR A 110 2.84 14.18 3.96
C THR A 110 1.70 13.16 4.05
N PRO A 111 1.37 12.64 5.24
CA PRO A 111 0.18 11.81 5.44
C PRO A 111 -1.11 12.50 4.97
N ASN A 112 -2.00 11.73 4.36
CA ASN A 112 -3.33 12.20 3.97
C ASN A 112 -4.43 11.37 4.63
N GLY A 113 -5.70 11.66 4.34
CA GLY A 113 -6.83 10.92 4.93
C GLY A 113 -6.73 9.40 4.68
N ALA A 114 -6.35 8.98 3.47
CA ALA A 114 -6.16 7.56 3.19
C ALA A 114 -5.03 6.93 4.02
N THR A 115 -3.95 7.68 4.29
CA THR A 115 -2.88 7.23 5.21
C THR A 115 -3.44 6.97 6.61
N PHE A 116 -4.26 7.87 7.13
CA PHE A 116 -4.88 7.68 8.45
C PHE A 116 -5.88 6.54 8.46
N VAL A 117 -6.64 6.29 7.40
CA VAL A 117 -7.46 5.06 7.30
C VAL A 117 -6.60 3.80 7.44
N CYS A 118 -5.42 3.75 6.81
CA CYS A 118 -4.50 2.61 6.93
C CYS A 118 -4.01 2.42 8.37
N VAL A 119 -3.57 3.49 9.02
CA VAL A 119 -3.06 3.49 10.40
C VAL A 119 -4.15 3.10 11.40
N LEU A 120 -5.33 3.69 11.28
CA LEU A 120 -6.45 3.41 12.18
C LEU A 120 -6.93 1.98 12.03
N SER A 121 -7.05 1.48 10.80
CA SER A 121 -7.39 0.07 10.55
C SER A 121 -6.35 -0.88 11.15
N ALA A 122 -5.05 -0.55 11.02
CA ALA A 122 -3.99 -1.34 11.65
C ALA A 122 -4.09 -1.37 13.18
N CYS A 123 -4.44 -0.24 13.81
CA CYS A 123 -4.67 -0.17 15.25
C CYS A 123 -5.85 -1.04 15.67
N THR A 124 -6.96 -0.98 14.93
CA THR A 124 -8.16 -1.80 15.18
C THR A 124 -7.85 -3.28 15.06
N HIS A 125 -7.19 -3.72 13.99
CA HIS A 125 -6.86 -5.13 13.78
C HIS A 125 -5.87 -5.68 14.82
N ALA A 126 -4.99 -4.83 15.36
CA ALA A 126 -4.01 -5.22 16.37
C ALA A 126 -4.48 -4.99 17.83
N GLY A 127 -5.71 -4.51 18.05
CA GLY A 127 -6.22 -4.18 19.39
C GLY A 127 -5.51 -2.99 20.07
N MET A 128 -4.84 -2.13 19.31
CA MET A 128 -4.09 -0.96 19.81
C MET A 128 -5.03 0.23 20.02
N VAL A 129 -5.92 0.11 21.00
CA VAL A 129 -7.01 1.06 21.27
C VAL A 129 -6.50 2.48 21.49
N LEU A 130 -5.50 2.64 22.36
CA LEU A 130 -5.00 3.95 22.78
C LEU A 130 -4.27 4.64 21.64
N GLU A 131 -3.47 3.90 20.88
CA GLU A 131 -2.76 4.36 19.69
C GLU A 131 -3.76 4.79 18.62
N GLY A 132 -4.83 4.02 18.39
CA GLY A 132 -5.89 4.37 17.45
C GLY A 132 -6.51 5.75 17.74
N TRP A 133 -6.88 6.01 19.00
CA TRP A 133 -7.38 7.32 19.41
C TRP A 133 -6.34 8.43 19.30
N TRP A 134 -5.08 8.12 19.64
CA TRP A 134 -3.99 9.09 19.52
C TRP A 134 -3.77 9.52 18.07
N TYR A 135 -3.72 8.59 17.13
CA TYR A 135 -3.57 8.88 15.70
C TYR A 135 -4.80 9.60 15.13
N PHE A 136 -6.01 9.29 15.62
CA PHE A 136 -7.23 10.02 15.23
C PHE A 136 -7.19 11.48 15.68
N ASP A 137 -6.69 11.76 16.89
CA ASP A 137 -6.50 13.12 17.38
C ASP A 137 -5.35 13.84 16.68
N LEU A 138 -4.25 13.14 16.39
CA LEU A 138 -3.12 13.65 15.60
C LEU A 138 -3.57 14.12 14.21
N MET A 139 -4.39 13.31 13.53
CA MET A 139 -4.98 13.61 12.22
C MET A 139 -5.70 14.97 12.21
N LYS A 140 -6.55 15.21 13.22
CA LYS A 140 -7.32 16.46 13.35
C LYS A 140 -6.45 17.62 13.82
N GLY A 141 -5.65 17.38 14.85
CA GLY A 141 -4.94 18.41 15.61
C GLY A 141 -3.72 18.95 14.89
N VAL A 142 -2.88 18.05 14.37
CA VAL A 142 -1.60 18.38 13.72
C VAL A 142 -1.78 18.46 12.21
N TYR A 143 -2.37 17.43 11.60
CA TYR A 143 -2.50 17.35 10.14
C TYR A 143 -3.69 18.13 9.57
N LYS A 144 -4.59 18.62 10.42
CA LYS A 144 -5.80 19.38 10.03
C LYS A 144 -6.65 18.64 9.00
N ILE A 145 -6.64 17.30 9.06
CA ILE A 145 -7.45 16.44 8.19
C ILE A 145 -8.81 16.25 8.88
N GLU A 146 -9.87 16.62 8.15
CA GLU A 146 -11.24 16.44 8.62
C GLU A 146 -11.63 14.94 8.59
N PRO A 147 -12.10 14.37 9.71
CA PRO A 147 -12.52 12.98 9.76
C PRO A 147 -13.73 12.73 8.86
N LYS A 148 -13.67 11.65 8.08
CA LYS A 148 -14.77 11.14 7.25
C LYS A 148 -15.31 9.82 7.80
N VAL A 149 -16.43 9.33 7.24
CA VAL A 149 -17.08 8.06 7.61
C VAL A 149 -16.09 6.89 7.67
N GLU A 150 -15.17 6.81 6.71
CA GLU A 150 -14.09 5.81 6.66
C GLU A 150 -13.14 5.85 7.87
N HIS A 151 -12.92 7.01 8.49
CA HIS A 151 -12.06 7.13 9.67
C HIS A 151 -12.81 6.72 10.95
N TYR A 152 -14.08 7.16 11.08
CA TYR A 152 -14.93 6.74 12.20
C TYR A 152 -15.18 5.24 12.18
N GLY A 153 -15.39 4.66 11.00
CA GLY A 153 -15.59 3.23 10.83
C GLY A 153 -14.41 2.38 11.32
N CYS A 154 -13.19 2.91 11.37
CA CYS A 154 -12.06 2.21 11.99
C CYS A 154 -12.11 2.25 13.52
N ILE A 155 -12.49 3.39 14.10
CA ILE A 155 -12.48 3.64 15.55
C ILE A 155 -13.70 3.02 16.26
N ASP A 156 -14.85 2.89 15.60
CA ASP A 156 -16.08 2.39 16.23
C ASP A 156 -15.97 0.93 16.73
N TRP A 157 -15.11 0.11 16.11
CA TRP A 157 -14.85 -1.27 16.55
C TRP A 157 -13.99 -1.36 17.82
N VAL A 158 -13.33 -0.27 18.20
CA VAL A 158 -12.37 -0.23 19.32
C VAL A 158 -13.08 -0.12 20.68
N VAL A 159 -14.40 0.16 20.69
CA VAL A 159 -15.18 0.43 21.92
C VAL A 159 -16.05 -0.77 22.38
N LEU A 160 -16.08 -1.86 21.60
CA LEU A 160 -17.00 -2.99 21.85
C LEU A 160 -16.34 -4.29 22.37
N ASP A 161 -15.03 -4.32 22.64
CA ASP A 161 -14.33 -5.44 23.29
C ASP A 161 -13.78 -5.05 24.68
#